data_AF-A0A7S1SPV6-F1
#
_entry.id   AF-A0A7S1SPV6-F1
#
_cell.length_a   1.000
_cell.length_b   1.000
_cell.length_c   1.000
_cell.angle_alpha   90.00
_cell.angle_beta   90.00
_cell.angle_gamma   90.00
#
_symmetry.space_group_name_H-M   'P 1'
#
loop_
_entity.id
_entity.type
_entity.pdbx_description
1 polymer ?
#
loop_
_entity_poly.entity_id
_entity_poly.type
_entity_poly.pdbx_seq_one_letter_code
_entity_poly.pdbx_strand_id
1 'polypeptide(L)'
;GKVEALEGAAIDALFDVAAEEAAKGAVIIYVKDVETAVMGHVERFLHFKRRAEKLRGRFLLVGQHISDAKERSLGGIFARMGATAGAGPVTSTLLDLSFLNQPRTAEERGAGRTEQPKMVKMLGKLMPNRVVLYPPSDDSAAGEWKKMMERDIASMRGAANQLAVSKLAARCDIEIPEEEMKKMQMEDQALTGETAEKLLGFAVSSQLMGCSGEEEASEAEVQ
;
A
#
# COMPACT_ATOMS: atom_id res chain seq x y z
N GLY A 1 -14.32 24.67 2.23
CA GLY A 1 -15.56 25.14 1.56
C GLY A 1 -16.58 24.02 1.35
N LYS A 2 -16.43 23.20 0.30
CA LYS A 2 -17.27 22.00 0.04
C LYS A 2 -16.44 20.71 -0.09
N VAL A 3 -15.25 20.82 -0.70
CA VAL A 3 -14.28 19.71 -0.85
C VAL A 3 -13.79 19.20 0.51
N GLU A 4 -13.40 20.10 1.42
CA GLU A 4 -12.95 19.73 2.78
C GLU A 4 -14.03 19.00 3.60
N ALA A 5 -15.31 19.36 3.41
CA ALA A 5 -16.42 18.69 4.08
C ALA A 5 -16.63 17.26 3.53
N LEU A 6 -16.46 17.08 2.22
CA LEU A 6 -16.50 15.76 1.58
C LEU A 6 -15.31 14.89 2.03
N GLU A 7 -14.11 15.47 2.13
CA GLU A 7 -12.92 14.77 2.62
C GLU A 7 -13.05 14.37 4.09
N GLY A 8 -13.60 15.26 4.94
CA GLY A 8 -13.92 14.94 6.33
C GLY A 8 -14.90 13.78 6.44
N ALA A 9 -16.00 13.84 5.68
CA ALA A 9 -16.99 12.76 5.63
C ALA A 9 -16.41 11.43 5.11
N ALA A 10 -15.48 11.48 4.15
CA ALA A 10 -14.80 10.29 3.65
C ALA A 10 -13.92 9.62 4.74
N ILE A 11 -13.23 10.43 5.56
CA ILE A 11 -12.49 9.93 6.72
C ILE A 11 -13.45 9.30 7.73
N ASP A 12 -14.58 9.95 8.02
CA ASP A 12 -15.56 9.41 8.97
C ASP A 12 -16.13 8.07 8.50
N ALA A 13 -16.56 8.01 7.23
CA ALA A 13 -17.08 6.79 6.61
C ALA A 13 -16.04 5.66 6.62
N LEU A 14 -14.77 5.94 6.30
CA LEU A 14 -13.69 4.95 6.37
C LEU A 14 -13.58 4.33 7.78
N PHE A 15 -13.55 5.17 8.80
CA PHE A 15 -13.39 4.70 10.18
C PHE A 15 -14.65 4.05 10.74
N ASP A 16 -15.85 4.44 10.29
CA ASP A 16 -17.11 3.80 10.69
C ASP A 16 -17.23 2.39 10.08
N VAL A 17 -16.95 2.26 8.78
CA VAL A 17 -16.91 0.94 8.11
C VAL A 17 -15.84 0.06 8.75
N ALA A 18 -14.65 0.59 9.02
CA ALA A 18 -13.60 -0.17 9.69
C ALA A 18 -14.00 -0.62 11.10
N ALA A 19 -14.74 0.20 11.85
CA ALA A 19 -15.22 -0.16 13.18
C ALA A 19 -16.30 -1.26 13.13
N GLU A 20 -17.20 -1.21 12.14
CA GLU A 20 -18.20 -2.27 11.91
C GLU A 20 -17.54 -3.60 11.52
N GLU A 21 -16.57 -3.56 10.60
CA GLU A 21 -15.84 -4.75 10.16
C GLU A 21 -14.93 -5.32 11.27
N ALA A 22 -14.41 -4.47 12.16
CA ALA A 22 -13.62 -4.90 13.31
C ALA A 22 -14.43 -5.71 14.34
N ALA A 23 -15.77 -5.59 14.33
CA ALA A 23 -16.65 -6.44 15.13
C ALA A 23 -16.66 -7.89 14.61
N LYS A 24 -16.50 -8.09 13.29
CA LYS A 24 -16.51 -9.40 12.63
C LYS A 24 -15.13 -10.08 12.66
N GLY A 25 -14.05 -9.30 12.58
CA GLY A 25 -12.70 -9.83 12.46
C GLY A 25 -11.59 -8.82 12.78
N ALA A 26 -10.34 -9.19 12.50
CA ALA A 26 -9.24 -8.23 12.52
C ALA A 26 -9.22 -7.45 11.19
N VAL A 27 -9.02 -6.13 11.25
CA VAL A 27 -9.08 -5.24 10.08
C VAL A 27 -7.74 -4.52 9.90
N ILE A 28 -7.24 -4.50 8.66
CA ILE A 28 -6.06 -3.71 8.28
C ILE A 28 -6.53 -2.49 7.49
N ILE A 29 -6.20 -1.31 7.98
CA ILE A 29 -6.40 -0.05 7.26
C ILE A 29 -5.07 0.32 6.61
N TYR A 30 -5.00 0.21 5.29
CA TYR A 30 -3.83 0.59 4.52
C TYR A 30 -4.01 1.98 3.90
N VAL A 31 -3.13 2.91 4.25
CA VAL A 31 -3.11 4.27 3.71
C VAL A 31 -1.89 4.42 2.81
N LYS A 32 -2.12 4.42 1.51
CA LYS A 32 -1.10 4.72 0.51
C LYS A 32 -0.73 6.20 0.57
N ASP A 33 0.57 6.50 0.46
CA ASP A 33 1.12 7.86 0.43
C ASP A 33 0.55 8.76 1.54
N VAL A 34 0.73 8.34 2.81
CA VAL A 34 0.11 8.96 3.99
C VAL A 34 0.37 10.47 4.10
N GLU A 35 1.50 10.94 3.57
CA GLU A 35 1.83 12.36 3.53
C GLU A 35 0.82 13.16 2.69
N THR A 36 0.54 12.73 1.47
CA THR A 36 -0.41 13.41 0.59
C THR A 36 -1.85 13.16 1.02
N ALA A 37 -2.15 11.92 1.42
CA ALA A 37 -3.49 11.51 1.81
C ALA A 37 -3.98 12.24 3.08
N VAL A 38 -3.13 12.30 4.12
CA VAL A 38 -3.53 12.74 5.46
C VAL A 38 -2.96 14.11 5.82
N MET A 39 -1.75 14.44 5.37
CA MET A 39 -1.01 15.61 5.87
C MET A 39 -1.01 16.83 4.94
N GLY A 40 -1.61 16.74 3.76
CA GLY A 40 -1.77 17.87 2.84
C GLY A 40 -2.54 19.06 3.44
N HIS A 41 -3.33 18.84 4.50
CA HIS A 41 -4.01 19.89 5.26
C HIS A 41 -3.98 19.58 6.77
N VAL A 42 -3.66 20.58 7.60
CA VAL A 42 -3.52 20.39 9.06
C VAL A 42 -4.82 19.92 9.71
N GLU A 43 -5.96 20.45 9.27
CA GLU A 43 -7.27 20.04 9.79
C GLU A 43 -7.59 18.59 9.42
N ARG A 44 -7.22 18.15 8.21
CA ARG A 44 -7.40 16.77 7.76
C ARG A 44 -6.56 15.81 8.60
N PHE A 45 -5.31 16.19 8.88
CA PHE A 45 -4.43 15.43 9.77
C PHE A 45 -5.00 15.31 11.18
N LEU A 46 -5.48 16.41 11.77
CA LEU A 46 -6.07 16.40 13.11
C LEU A 46 -7.36 15.58 13.16
N HIS A 47 -8.19 15.67 12.12
CA HIS A 47 -9.41 14.88 12.00
C HIS A 47 -9.10 13.39 11.94
N PHE A 48 -8.21 13.00 11.04
CA PHE A 48 -7.75 11.62 10.88
C PHE A 48 -7.14 11.07 12.19
N LYS A 49 -6.25 11.84 12.84
CA LYS A 49 -5.63 11.47 14.12
C LYS A 49 -6.69 11.23 15.21
N ARG A 50 -7.68 12.11 15.32
CA ARG A 50 -8.76 11.97 16.32
C ARG A 50 -9.59 10.71 16.07
N ARG A 51 -9.85 10.35 14.81
CA ARG A 51 -10.59 9.12 14.48
C ARG A 51 -9.74 7.88 14.73
N ALA A 52 -8.46 7.90 14.35
CA ALA A 52 -7.52 6.82 14.64
C ALA A 52 -7.34 6.56 16.15
N GLU A 53 -7.28 7.61 16.98
CA GLU A 53 -7.17 7.49 18.44
C GLU A 53 -8.44 6.94 19.11
N LYS A 54 -9.61 7.13 18.47
CA LYS A 54 -10.89 6.60 18.94
C LYS A 54 -11.08 5.12 18.58
N LEU A 55 -10.30 4.60 17.64
CA LEU A 55 -10.38 3.18 17.30
C LEU A 55 -9.97 2.35 18.52
N ARG A 56 -10.82 1.39 18.86
CA ARG A 56 -10.59 0.38 19.89
C ARG A 56 -10.90 -0.99 19.28
N GLY A 57 -10.09 -2.01 19.55
CA GLY A 57 -10.28 -3.35 19.01
C GLY A 57 -9.12 -3.87 18.17
N ARG A 58 -9.41 -4.83 17.27
CA ARG A 58 -8.44 -5.58 16.46
C ARG A 58 -8.15 -4.90 15.12
N PHE A 59 -7.62 -3.69 15.15
CA PHE A 59 -7.25 -2.95 13.95
C PHE A 59 -5.72 -2.79 13.83
N LEU A 60 -5.22 -2.81 12.60
CA LEU A 60 -3.84 -2.46 12.27
C LEU A 60 -3.87 -1.34 11.24
N LEU A 61 -3.37 -0.16 11.62
CA LEU A 61 -3.23 0.97 10.70
C LEU A 61 -1.82 0.97 10.12
N VAL A 62 -1.70 0.85 8.79
CA VAL A 62 -0.43 0.84 8.06
C VAL A 62 -0.41 2.01 7.09
N GLY A 63 0.55 2.91 7.24
CA GLY A 63 0.77 4.03 6.34
C GLY A 63 2.04 3.83 5.51
N GLN A 64 1.92 3.98 4.19
CA GLN A 64 3.07 4.02 3.29
C GLN A 64 3.55 5.46 3.13
N HIS A 65 4.84 5.71 3.33
CA HIS A 65 5.49 6.96 2.98
C HIS A 65 6.77 6.66 2.20
N ILE A 66 6.83 7.15 0.97
CA ILE A 66 8.01 7.08 0.11
C ILE A 66 8.71 8.43 0.20
N SER A 67 9.95 8.46 0.66
CA SER A 67 10.75 9.69 0.69
C SER A 67 11.67 9.75 -0.53
N ASP A 68 11.56 10.81 -1.33
CA ASP A 68 12.44 11.10 -2.48
C ASP A 68 13.87 11.52 -2.10
N ALA A 69 14.28 11.31 -0.84
CA ALA A 69 15.59 11.67 -0.36
C ALA A 69 16.66 10.74 -0.96
N LYS A 70 17.11 11.08 -2.16
CA LYS A 70 18.47 10.76 -2.60
C LYS A 70 19.44 11.38 -1.58
N GLU A 71 20.41 10.59 -1.12
CA GLU A 71 21.44 10.87 -0.09
C GLU A 71 20.97 10.66 1.38
N ARG A 72 21.70 10.01 2.29
CA ARG A 72 23.15 9.94 2.50
C ARG A 72 23.49 8.58 3.13
N SER A 73 24.64 8.06 2.74
CA SER A 73 25.39 7.02 3.45
C SER A 73 25.35 7.23 4.98
N LEU A 74 25.32 6.11 5.72
CA LEU A 74 25.28 5.95 7.17
C LEU A 74 26.48 6.58 7.92
N GLY A 75 26.67 7.90 7.81
CA GLY A 75 27.76 8.64 8.49
C GLY A 75 27.32 9.46 9.71
N GLY A 76 26.01 9.65 9.93
CA GLY A 76 25.50 10.67 10.87
C GLY A 76 25.07 10.17 12.26
N ILE A 77 25.15 8.87 12.56
CA ILE A 77 24.56 8.30 13.78
C ILE A 77 25.52 8.35 15.00
N PHE A 78 26.79 8.77 14.83
CA PHE A 78 27.82 8.73 15.89
C PHE A 78 28.21 10.07 16.55
N ALA A 79 27.39 11.12 16.48
CA ALA A 79 27.76 12.44 17.02
C ALA A 79 26.80 12.98 18.10
N ARG A 80 26.36 12.15 19.04
CA ARG A 80 25.58 12.65 20.19
C ARG A 80 25.98 12.02 21.52
N MET A 81 27.19 12.34 21.97
CA MET A 81 27.58 12.31 23.37
C MET A 81 28.38 13.58 23.69
N GLY A 82 27.82 14.48 24.51
CA GLY A 82 28.56 15.57 25.15
C GLY A 82 27.84 16.91 25.33
N ALA A 83 27.73 17.33 26.61
CA ALA A 83 27.63 18.70 27.14
C ALA A 83 26.25 19.24 27.63
N THR A 84 26.36 20.03 28.71
CA THR A 84 25.45 20.21 29.87
C THR A 84 25.09 21.69 30.17
N ALA A 85 24.00 21.90 30.93
CA ALA A 85 23.72 22.96 31.94
C ALA A 85 23.17 24.37 31.56
N GLY A 86 22.14 24.84 32.32
CA GLY A 86 21.76 26.26 32.53
C GLY A 86 20.24 26.55 32.71
N ALA A 87 19.83 27.35 33.70
CA ALA A 87 18.46 27.49 34.28
C ALA A 87 17.53 28.63 33.74
N GLY A 88 16.21 28.57 34.06
CA GLY A 88 15.04 29.36 33.55
C GLY A 88 14.83 30.82 34.06
N PRO A 89 13.59 31.42 34.23
CA PRO A 89 12.21 30.90 34.16
C PRO A 89 11.14 31.79 33.41
N VAL A 90 9.85 31.46 33.60
CA VAL A 90 8.57 31.70 32.87
C VAL A 90 7.71 32.91 33.32
N THR A 91 6.89 33.53 32.44
CA THR A 91 5.47 33.96 32.70
C THR A 91 4.58 34.05 31.44
N SER A 92 3.28 33.76 31.63
CA SER A 92 2.09 33.68 30.73
C SER A 92 1.60 35.05 30.14
N THR A 93 0.65 35.23 29.20
CA THR A 93 -0.62 34.55 28.83
C THR A 93 -1.13 34.97 27.42
N LEU A 94 -1.95 34.11 26.81
CA LEU A 94 -3.11 34.41 25.93
C LEU A 94 -2.88 34.76 24.45
N LEU A 95 -2.38 33.77 23.70
CA LEU A 95 -2.94 33.24 22.43
C LEU A 95 -2.09 32.01 22.11
N ASP A 96 -2.53 30.87 22.61
CA ASP A 96 -1.68 29.71 22.80
C ASP A 96 -1.70 28.82 21.53
N LEU A 97 -0.85 29.12 20.55
CA LEU A 97 -0.34 28.20 19.50
C LEU A 97 1.17 28.46 19.19
N SER A 98 1.89 29.09 20.11
CA SER A 98 3.21 29.71 19.90
C SER A 98 4.41 28.97 20.54
N PHE A 99 4.19 27.86 21.27
CA PHE A 99 5.17 27.07 22.07
C PHE A 99 5.68 25.78 21.39
N LEU A 100 5.53 25.69 20.06
CA LEU A 100 6.51 25.00 19.20
C LEU A 100 7.92 25.65 19.27
N ASN A 101 8.08 26.65 20.13
CA ASN A 101 9.27 27.41 20.42
C ASN A 101 9.92 26.97 21.75
N GLN A 102 10.94 26.12 21.65
CA GLN A 102 12.17 26.41 22.38
C GLN A 102 13.30 26.57 21.35
N PRO A 103 14.09 27.65 21.41
CA PRO A 103 15.19 27.85 20.50
C PRO A 103 16.54 27.45 21.15
N ARG A 104 17.42 26.93 20.28
CA ARG A 104 18.89 27.09 20.22
C ARG A 104 19.79 26.10 20.98
N THR A 105 20.73 25.54 20.22
CA THR A 105 22.04 26.19 20.08
C THR A 105 22.28 26.49 18.60
N ALA A 106 22.78 27.69 18.33
CA ALA A 106 23.06 28.18 16.99
C ALA A 106 24.54 27.94 16.68
N GLU A 107 24.80 27.08 15.69
CA GLU A 107 25.98 26.99 14.82
C GLU A 107 25.62 25.82 13.89
N GLU A 108 25.48 25.93 12.57
CA GLU A 108 26.00 26.87 11.59
C GLU A 108 24.88 27.29 10.62
N ARG A 109 24.94 28.55 10.17
CA ARG A 109 24.25 28.96 8.95
C ARG A 109 25.05 28.44 7.77
N GLY A 110 24.43 27.63 6.90
CA GLY A 110 25.02 27.27 5.62
C GLY A 110 24.14 26.38 4.76
N ALA A 111 23.56 26.98 3.73
CA ALA A 111 23.00 26.36 2.51
C ALA A 111 21.76 25.46 2.66
N GLY A 112 20.76 25.76 1.83
CA GLY A 112 19.39 25.27 1.92
C GLY A 112 19.20 23.75 1.94
N ARG A 113 18.35 23.28 2.83
CA ARG A 113 17.64 21.99 2.71
C ARG A 113 16.52 21.90 3.75
N THR A 114 15.47 21.16 3.37
CA THR A 114 14.60 20.35 4.25
C THR A 114 13.41 21.03 4.96
N GLU A 115 12.28 21.14 4.26
CA GLU A 115 10.93 21.20 4.87
C GLU A 115 10.42 19.83 5.36
N GLN A 116 11.11 18.74 5.00
CA GLN A 116 10.77 17.36 5.40
C GLN A 116 10.87 17.01 6.91
N PRO A 117 11.69 17.65 7.78
CA PRO A 117 11.85 17.19 9.17
C PRO A 117 10.64 17.51 10.06
N LYS A 118 9.75 18.41 9.65
CA LYS A 118 8.48 18.67 10.35
C LYS A 118 7.47 17.56 10.07
N MET A 119 7.39 17.09 8.83
CA MET A 119 6.42 16.07 8.41
C MET A 119 6.73 14.70 8.97
N VAL A 120 8.01 14.27 8.95
CA VAL A 120 8.43 13.00 9.56
C VAL A 120 8.11 12.97 11.06
N LYS A 121 8.24 14.10 11.76
CA LYS A 121 7.86 14.22 13.19
C LYS A 121 6.36 14.09 13.42
N MET A 122 5.53 14.62 12.52
CA MET A 122 4.08 14.48 12.60
C MET A 122 3.63 13.04 12.29
N LEU A 123 4.26 12.38 11.32
CA LEU A 123 4.05 10.95 11.06
C LEU A 123 4.43 10.09 12.25
N GLY A 124 5.57 10.36 12.90
CA GLY A 124 5.96 9.65 14.12
C GLY A 124 4.97 9.82 15.28
N LYS A 125 4.18 10.90 15.31
CA LYS A 125 3.09 11.08 16.29
C LYS A 125 1.83 10.30 15.93
N LEU A 126 1.56 10.07 14.64
CA LEU A 126 0.38 9.34 14.17
C LEU A 126 0.62 7.82 14.13
N MET A 127 1.83 7.43 13.73
CA MET A 127 2.27 6.04 13.61
C MET A 127 3.63 5.90 14.32
N PRO A 128 3.62 5.52 15.61
CA PRO A 128 4.84 5.46 16.42
C PRO A 128 5.77 4.30 15.99
N ASN A 129 5.19 3.22 15.47
CA ASN A 129 5.94 2.08 14.96
C ASN A 129 6.29 2.32 13.49
N ARG A 130 7.57 2.55 13.20
CA ARG A 130 8.07 2.80 11.84
C ARG A 130 9.06 1.72 11.43
N VAL A 131 8.79 1.09 10.29
CA VAL A 131 9.76 0.28 9.56
C VAL A 131 10.27 1.13 8.40
N VAL A 132 11.60 1.21 8.26
CA VAL A 132 12.23 1.93 7.16
C VAL A 132 12.90 0.92 6.24
N LEU A 133 12.47 0.90 4.99
CA LEU A 133 13.09 0.09 3.95
C LEU A 133 14.06 0.99 3.19
N TYR A 134 15.31 0.54 3.10
CA TYR A 134 16.33 1.19 2.30
C TYR A 134 16.52 0.39 1.01
N PRO A 135 16.74 1.06 -0.13
CA PRO A 135 17.18 0.36 -1.32
C PRO A 135 18.54 -0.32 -1.04
N PRO A 136 18.83 -1.46 -1.69
CA PRO A 136 20.14 -2.09 -1.59
C PRO A 136 21.24 -1.09 -1.96
N SER A 137 22.32 -1.07 -1.18
CA SER A 137 23.45 -0.15 -1.40
C SER A 137 24.44 -0.65 -2.47
N ASP A 138 24.37 -1.93 -2.83
CA ASP A 138 25.21 -2.59 -3.82
C ASP A 138 24.42 -2.79 -5.12
N ASP A 139 25.05 -2.50 -6.27
CA ASP A 139 24.43 -2.60 -7.59
C ASP A 139 24.01 -4.03 -7.96
N SER A 140 24.77 -5.06 -7.52
CA SER A 140 24.43 -6.47 -7.71
C SER A 140 23.18 -6.82 -6.90
N ALA A 141 23.13 -6.43 -5.63
CA ALA A 141 21.96 -6.66 -4.77
C ALA A 141 20.73 -5.89 -5.27
N ALA A 142 20.91 -4.68 -5.78
CA ALA A 142 19.83 -3.91 -6.42
C ALA A 142 19.30 -4.61 -7.68
N GLY A 143 20.19 -5.19 -8.49
CA GLY A 143 19.82 -5.99 -9.66
C GLY A 143 19.03 -7.25 -9.29
N GLU A 144 19.42 -7.95 -8.23
CA GLU A 144 18.69 -9.11 -7.72
C GLU A 144 17.30 -8.74 -7.18
N TRP A 145 17.20 -7.68 -6.38
CA TRP A 145 15.93 -7.18 -5.86
C TRP A 145 14.98 -6.76 -6.98
N LYS A 146 15.51 -6.12 -8.02
CA LYS A 146 14.73 -5.77 -9.20
C LYS A 146 14.17 -7.02 -9.89
N LYS A 147 15.02 -8.04 -10.14
CA LYS A 147 14.57 -9.31 -10.73
C LYS A 147 13.52 -10.02 -9.86
N MET A 148 13.68 -9.99 -8.54
CA MET A 148 12.69 -10.53 -7.62
C MET A 148 11.36 -9.78 -7.72
N MET A 149 11.39 -8.45 -7.66
CA MET A 149 10.18 -7.62 -7.78
C MET A 149 9.50 -7.79 -9.14
N GLU A 150 10.25 -7.88 -10.24
CA GLU A 150 9.70 -8.15 -11.57
C GLU A 150 9.00 -9.52 -11.62
N ARG A 151 9.60 -10.54 -11.02
CA ARG A 151 8.97 -11.87 -10.89
C ARG A 151 7.70 -11.82 -10.03
N ASP A 152 7.73 -11.11 -8.91
CA ASP A 152 6.56 -10.97 -8.04
C ASP A 152 5.42 -10.23 -8.75
N ILE A 153 5.72 -9.19 -9.52
CA ILE A 153 4.75 -8.47 -10.35
C ILE A 153 4.15 -9.41 -11.41
N ALA A 154 4.98 -10.20 -12.08
CA ALA A 154 4.56 -11.16 -13.10
C ALA A 154 3.64 -12.24 -12.48
N SER A 155 4.02 -12.81 -11.34
CA SER A 155 3.25 -13.80 -10.60
C SER A 155 1.92 -13.26 -10.08
N MET A 156 1.92 -12.07 -9.46
CA MET A 156 0.69 -11.42 -9.00
C MET A 156 -0.26 -11.11 -10.16
N ARG A 157 0.27 -10.76 -11.34
CA ARG A 157 -0.53 -10.53 -12.54
C ARG A 157 -1.15 -11.83 -13.04
N GLY A 158 -0.38 -12.92 -13.10
CA GLY A 158 -0.90 -14.25 -13.42
C GLY A 158 -2.03 -14.67 -12.49
N ALA A 159 -1.85 -14.52 -11.17
CA ALA A 159 -2.89 -14.83 -10.19
C ALA A 159 -4.15 -13.96 -10.34
N ALA A 160 -3.98 -12.65 -10.62
CA ALA A 160 -5.11 -11.75 -10.87
C ALA A 160 -5.90 -12.14 -12.14
N ASN A 161 -5.20 -12.57 -13.19
CA ASN A 161 -5.80 -13.07 -14.42
C ASN A 161 -6.59 -14.35 -14.19
N GLN A 162 -6.02 -15.32 -13.47
CA GLN A 162 -6.71 -16.55 -13.08
C GLN A 162 -7.99 -16.25 -12.28
N LEU A 163 -7.91 -15.33 -11.31
CA LEU A 163 -9.08 -14.92 -10.54
C LEU A 163 -10.15 -14.24 -11.42
N ALA A 164 -9.75 -13.43 -12.40
CA ALA A 164 -10.67 -12.79 -13.32
C ALA A 164 -11.42 -13.82 -14.18
N VAL A 165 -10.71 -14.81 -14.72
CA VAL A 165 -11.29 -15.90 -15.51
C VAL A 165 -12.18 -16.79 -14.65
N SER A 166 -11.73 -17.15 -13.44
CA SER A 166 -12.54 -17.94 -12.48
C SER A 166 -13.86 -17.24 -12.15
N LYS A 167 -13.81 -15.93 -11.87
CA LYS A 167 -15.02 -15.15 -11.63
C LYS A 167 -15.93 -15.07 -12.84
N LEU A 168 -15.37 -14.96 -14.04
CA LEU A 168 -16.14 -14.93 -15.28
C LEU A 168 -16.81 -16.28 -15.54
N ALA A 169 -16.07 -17.38 -15.39
CA ALA A 169 -16.57 -18.74 -15.57
C ALA A 169 -17.69 -19.05 -14.58
N ALA A 170 -17.54 -18.67 -13.31
CA ALA A 170 -18.58 -18.80 -12.30
C ALA A 170 -19.86 -17.98 -12.63
N ARG A 171 -19.74 -16.84 -13.35
CA ARG A 171 -20.91 -16.08 -13.83
C ARG A 171 -21.60 -16.74 -15.03
N CYS A 172 -20.91 -17.63 -15.72
CA CYS A 172 -21.41 -18.36 -16.88
C CYS A 172 -21.76 -19.82 -16.54
N ASP A 173 -21.75 -20.20 -15.26
CA ASP A 173 -21.95 -21.58 -14.78
C ASP A 173 -21.00 -22.60 -15.43
N ILE A 174 -19.76 -22.17 -15.72
CA ILE A 174 -18.70 -23.01 -16.28
C ILE A 174 -17.74 -23.41 -15.16
N GLU A 175 -17.62 -24.71 -14.91
CA GLU A 175 -16.63 -25.25 -13.99
C GLU A 175 -15.28 -25.43 -14.70
N ILE A 176 -14.27 -24.70 -14.24
CA ILE A 176 -12.89 -24.87 -14.69
C ILE A 176 -12.14 -25.67 -13.62
N PRO A 177 -11.61 -26.87 -13.94
CA PRO A 177 -10.78 -27.63 -13.00
C PRO A 177 -9.59 -26.81 -12.52
N GLU A 178 -9.28 -26.90 -11.22
CA GLU A 178 -8.18 -26.13 -10.60
C GLU A 178 -6.82 -26.39 -11.30
N GLU A 179 -6.62 -27.60 -11.79
CA GLU A 179 -5.40 -28.00 -12.51
C GLU A 179 -5.27 -27.30 -13.87
N GLU A 180 -6.37 -27.08 -14.59
CA GLU A 180 -6.36 -26.32 -15.85
C GLU A 180 -6.19 -24.82 -15.58
N MET A 181 -6.77 -24.32 -14.49
CA MET A 181 -6.58 -22.94 -14.05
C MET A 181 -5.11 -22.67 -13.67
N LYS A 182 -4.43 -23.62 -13.00
CA LYS A 182 -3.01 -23.50 -12.64
C LYS A 182 -2.08 -23.52 -13.86
N LYS A 183 -2.44 -24.22 -14.93
CA LYS A 183 -1.72 -24.19 -16.21
C LYS A 183 -1.82 -22.85 -16.92
N MET A 184 -2.87 -22.07 -16.64
CA MET A 184 -3.05 -20.73 -17.18
C MET A 184 -2.10 -19.74 -16.48
N GLN A 185 -0.84 -19.68 -16.93
CA GLN A 185 0.17 -18.74 -16.45
C GLN A 185 0.33 -17.60 -17.45
N MET A 186 -0.62 -16.67 -17.44
CA MET A 186 -0.52 -15.44 -18.23
C MET A 186 0.11 -14.33 -17.40
N GLU A 187 1.44 -14.26 -17.40
CA GLU A 187 2.20 -13.34 -16.56
C GLU A 187 2.64 -12.06 -17.31
N ASP A 188 2.66 -12.11 -18.65
CA ASP A 188 3.17 -11.02 -19.48
C ASP A 188 2.18 -9.86 -19.65
N GLN A 189 0.88 -10.14 -19.60
CA GLN A 189 -0.18 -9.16 -19.86
C GLN A 189 -1.32 -9.28 -18.87
N ALA A 190 -1.89 -8.14 -18.46
CA ALA A 190 -3.10 -8.13 -17.64
C ALA A 190 -4.32 -8.33 -18.54
N LEU A 191 -5.19 -9.28 -18.21
CA LEU A 191 -6.40 -9.54 -18.97
C LEU A 191 -7.41 -8.41 -18.75
N THR A 192 -7.87 -7.83 -19.85
CA THR A 192 -9.09 -7.02 -19.82
C THR A 192 -10.31 -7.92 -19.80
N GLY A 193 -11.46 -7.41 -19.35
CA GLY A 193 -12.71 -8.20 -19.30
C GLY A 193 -13.06 -8.82 -20.66
N GLU A 194 -12.93 -8.05 -21.74
CA GLU A 194 -13.18 -8.54 -23.10
C GLU A 194 -12.18 -9.63 -23.53
N THR A 195 -10.90 -9.48 -23.17
CA THR A 195 -9.89 -10.51 -23.48
C THR A 195 -10.14 -11.79 -22.69
N ALA A 196 -10.54 -11.68 -21.42
CA ALA A 196 -10.90 -12.83 -20.58
C ALA A 196 -12.13 -13.56 -21.14
N GLU A 197 -13.14 -12.84 -21.63
CA GLU A 197 -14.31 -13.42 -22.30
C GLU A 197 -13.95 -14.15 -23.59
N LYS A 198 -13.09 -13.55 -24.44
CA LYS A 198 -12.59 -14.20 -25.66
C LYS A 198 -11.81 -15.48 -25.35
N LEU A 199 -10.95 -15.44 -24.32
CA LEU A 199 -10.18 -16.62 -23.90
C LEU A 199 -11.10 -17.74 -23.40
N LEU A 200 -12.09 -17.40 -22.57
CA LEU A 200 -13.06 -18.38 -22.07
C LEU A 200 -13.90 -18.95 -23.23
N GLY A 201 -14.37 -18.09 -24.15
CA GLY A 201 -15.11 -18.53 -25.34
C GLY A 201 -14.28 -19.42 -26.26
N PHE A 202 -12.99 -19.11 -26.44
CA PHE A 202 -12.08 -19.96 -27.20
C PHE A 202 -11.85 -21.31 -26.51
N ALA A 203 -11.67 -21.32 -25.18
CA ALA A 203 -11.51 -22.54 -24.41
C ALA A 203 -12.75 -23.45 -24.51
N VAL A 204 -13.95 -22.90 -24.33
CA VAL A 204 -15.22 -23.62 -24.46
C VAL A 204 -15.40 -24.14 -25.89
N SER A 205 -15.13 -23.30 -26.90
CA SER A 205 -15.19 -23.70 -28.31
C SER A 205 -14.23 -24.86 -28.61
N SER A 206 -13.01 -24.80 -28.06
CA SER A 206 -12.01 -25.85 -28.23
C SER A 206 -12.43 -27.17 -27.57
N GLN A 207 -13.08 -27.12 -26.41
CA GLN A 207 -13.65 -28.31 -25.76
C GLN A 207 -14.80 -28.90 -26.58
N LEU A 208 -15.73 -28.06 -27.05
CA LEU A 208 -16.85 -28.51 -27.89
C LEU A 208 -16.37 -29.12 -29.21
N MET A 209 -15.34 -28.55 -29.83
CA MET A 209 -14.74 -29.12 -31.05
C MET A 209 -13.90 -30.38 -30.76
N GLY A 210 -13.22 -30.45 -29.62
CA GLY A 210 -12.49 -31.65 -29.18
C GLY A 210 -13.41 -32.85 -28.93
N CYS A 211 -14.60 -32.62 -28.37
CA CYS A 211 -15.62 -33.66 -28.19
C CYS A 211 -16.21 -34.19 -29.51
N SER A 212 -16.04 -33.47 -30.63
CA SER A 212 -16.53 -33.93 -31.94
C SER A 212 -15.58 -34.86 -32.69
N GLY A 213 -14.38 -35.12 -32.15
CA GLY A 213 -13.36 -35.95 -32.78
C GLY A 213 -13.09 -37.31 -32.09
N GLU A 214 -13.69 -37.58 -30.94
CA GLU A 214 -13.46 -38.83 -30.19
C GLU A 214 -14.50 -39.93 -30.47
N GLU A 215 -15.59 -39.64 -31.19
CA GLU A 215 -16.57 -40.67 -31.59
C GLU A 215 -16.16 -41.49 -32.83
N GLU A 216 -15.22 -41.04 -33.67
CA GLU A 216 -14.79 -41.80 -34.87
C GLU A 216 -13.65 -42.81 -34.61
N ALA A 217 -13.09 -42.86 -33.40
CA ALA A 217 -11.97 -43.77 -33.10
C ALA A 217 -12.39 -45.13 -32.53
N SER A 218 -13.67 -45.35 -32.16
CA SER A 218 -14.14 -46.63 -31.60
C SER A 218 -14.89 -47.55 -32.56
N GLU A 219 -15.14 -47.14 -33.82
CA GLU A 219 -15.76 -48.01 -34.84
C GLU A 219 -14.77 -48.60 -35.86
N ALA A 220 -13.48 -48.26 -35.79
CA ALA A 220 -12.47 -48.79 -36.72
C ALA A 220 -11.73 -50.07 -36.24
N GLU A 221 -12.17 -50.69 -35.14
CA GLU A 221 -11.61 -51.96 -34.63
C GLU A 221 -12.63 -53.11 -34.58
N VAL A 222 -13.66 -53.10 -35.45
CA VAL A 222 -14.37 -54.34 -35.81
C VAL A 222 -14.80 -54.28 -37.29
N GLN A 223 -13.88 -54.57 -38.20
CA GLN A 223 -14.16 -55.28 -39.46
C GLN A 223 -12.88 -55.75 -40.15
#